data_AF-A0AA92P9B2-F1
#
_entry.id   AF-A0AA92P9B2-F1
#
_cell.length_a   1.000
_cell.length_b   1.000
_cell.length_c   1.000
_cell.angle_alpha   90.00
_cell.angle_beta   90.00
_cell.angle_gamma   90.00
#
_symmetry.space_group_name_H-M   'P 1'
#
loop_
_entity.id
_entity.type
_entity.pdbx_description
1 polymer ?
#
loop_
_entity_poly.entity_id
_entity_poly.type
_entity_poly.pdbx_seq_one_letter_code
_entity_poly.pdbx_strand_id
1 'polypeptide(L)'
;MRPKVKVLLALIPFSFILGSCQKEDLSAAKSFGDLSQSLAIANETISADIYASCARSATWEALGTQQSRINSKDRLDKCDEIYLPNSQNTEIAGSVLVNYVAAVGNLATENDNGFTPQLNKISDGLGKLDIDENARTAGVKIADFITNLLVTDFRRDNLKVAIVCTDQDIQKYSTELSDFIESSYVKSLLNEEITQIHENYGFYISEVNIRLLKLSNLEDNLQDFSTLQAQQTLLEAEERAEITKVIERKKQGSAYVAAIRSTAEFHRKLKRIFNKDREELSSDQIQKCNKYRSKKESLSFQNTEKEYDVWNQEITTSELKQAKKVTKEYIDKVTPLFNEIQD
;
A
#
# COMPACT_ATOMS: atom_id res chain seq x y z
N MET A 1 6.02 14.54 -82.24
CA MET A 1 5.32 14.02 -81.05
C MET A 1 6.02 14.53 -79.79
N ARG A 2 5.24 15.03 -78.83
CA ARG A 2 5.67 15.61 -77.54
C ARG A 2 6.41 14.59 -76.63
N PRO A 3 7.19 15.08 -75.64
CA PRO A 3 8.18 14.31 -74.89
C PRO A 3 7.58 13.60 -73.66
N LYS A 4 8.32 12.67 -73.06
CA LYS A 4 8.15 12.31 -71.64
C LYS A 4 9.51 12.14 -70.96
N VAL A 5 9.91 13.19 -70.27
CA VAL A 5 10.74 13.11 -69.05
C VAL A 5 9.94 12.37 -68.00
N LYS A 6 10.56 11.41 -67.31
CA LYS A 6 10.20 11.06 -65.92
C LYS A 6 11.47 10.97 -65.09
N VAL A 7 11.74 12.08 -64.39
CA VAL A 7 12.49 12.12 -63.14
C VAL A 7 11.60 11.52 -62.05
N LEU A 8 12.15 10.63 -61.23
CA LEU A 8 11.73 10.20 -59.89
C LEU A 8 13.00 9.51 -59.34
N LEU A 9 13.89 10.13 -58.55
CA LEU A 9 13.68 10.81 -57.27
C LEU A 9 12.83 9.97 -56.31
N ALA A 10 13.35 8.79 -55.95
CA ALA A 10 13.08 8.16 -54.67
C ALA A 10 14.26 8.54 -53.75
N LEU A 11 14.23 9.68 -53.05
CA LEU A 11 13.61 9.81 -51.73
C LEU A 11 13.80 8.56 -50.88
N ILE A 12 14.95 8.50 -50.22
CA ILE A 12 15.07 7.90 -48.90
C ILE A 12 14.13 8.70 -47.98
N PRO A 13 13.24 8.04 -47.24
CA PRO A 13 13.09 8.41 -45.86
C PRO A 13 13.49 7.20 -45.03
N PHE A 14 14.56 7.41 -44.27
CA PHE A 14 14.83 6.81 -42.97
C PHE A 14 13.64 5.96 -42.51
N SER A 15 13.69 4.68 -42.85
CA SER A 15 12.85 3.70 -42.20
C SER A 15 13.24 3.79 -40.74
N PHE A 16 12.32 4.39 -39.99
CA PHE A 16 12.36 4.60 -38.57
C PHE A 16 13.21 3.52 -37.92
N ILE A 17 14.34 3.95 -37.36
CA ILE A 17 15.01 3.21 -36.30
C ILE A 17 13.92 2.96 -35.28
N LEU A 18 13.43 1.72 -35.30
CA LEU A 18 12.89 0.95 -34.19
C LEU A 18 12.96 1.80 -32.92
N GLY A 19 11.81 2.27 -32.45
CA GLY A 19 11.63 2.93 -31.16
C GLY A 19 12.01 1.98 -30.04
N SER A 20 13.31 1.72 -29.94
CA SER A 20 13.92 0.77 -29.05
C SER A 20 13.66 1.23 -27.63
N CYS A 21 12.80 0.52 -26.91
CA CYS A 21 13.05 0.34 -25.49
C CYS A 21 14.50 -0.13 -25.37
N GLN A 22 15.39 0.72 -24.86
CA GLN A 22 16.73 0.24 -24.52
C GLN A 22 16.55 -0.80 -23.42
N LYS A 23 17.43 -1.80 -23.34
CA LYS A 23 17.36 -2.86 -22.32
C LYS A 23 17.19 -2.31 -20.89
N GLU A 24 17.72 -1.11 -20.65
CA GLU A 24 17.59 -0.36 -19.39
C GLU A 24 16.18 0.17 -19.11
N ASP A 25 15.40 0.54 -20.14
CA ASP A 25 13.97 0.93 -20.02
C ASP A 25 13.14 -0.20 -19.44
N LEU A 26 13.27 -1.39 -20.01
CA LEU A 26 12.56 -2.59 -19.57
C LEU A 26 12.96 -2.98 -18.15
N SER A 27 14.24 -2.83 -17.80
CA SER A 27 14.75 -3.18 -16.47
C SER A 27 14.15 -2.30 -15.36
N ALA A 28 14.02 -1.00 -15.58
CA ALA A 28 13.46 -0.08 -14.58
C ALA A 28 11.94 -0.30 -14.40
N ALA A 29 11.22 -0.50 -15.49
CA ALA A 29 9.80 -0.83 -15.48
C ALA A 29 9.51 -2.17 -14.78
N LYS A 30 10.32 -3.19 -15.08
CA LYS A 30 10.26 -4.49 -14.41
C LYS A 30 10.54 -4.35 -12.92
N SER A 31 11.58 -3.62 -12.53
CA SER A 31 11.92 -3.40 -11.11
C SER A 31 10.80 -2.69 -10.35
N PHE A 32 10.07 -1.78 -11.00
CA PHE A 32 8.89 -1.16 -10.42
C PHE A 32 7.73 -2.16 -10.25
N GLY A 33 7.47 -2.99 -11.25
CA GLY A 33 6.49 -4.07 -11.15
C GLY A 33 6.84 -5.08 -10.05
N ASP A 34 8.11 -5.44 -9.91
CA ASP A 34 8.60 -6.38 -8.89
C ASP A 34 8.36 -5.86 -7.46
N LEU A 35 8.27 -4.53 -7.26
CA LEU A 35 7.88 -3.94 -5.97
C LEU A 35 6.43 -4.25 -5.58
N SER A 36 5.55 -4.62 -6.51
CA SER A 36 4.18 -5.01 -6.16
C SER A 36 4.17 -6.24 -5.28
N GLN A 37 5.11 -7.17 -5.44
CA GLN A 37 5.22 -8.36 -4.59
C GLN A 37 5.66 -7.98 -3.17
N SER A 38 6.61 -7.05 -3.04
CA SER A 38 7.04 -6.55 -1.73
C SER A 38 5.90 -5.79 -1.03
N LEU A 39 5.15 -4.98 -1.78
CA LEU A 39 3.97 -4.29 -1.27
C LEU A 39 2.85 -5.26 -0.88
N ALA A 40 2.68 -6.37 -1.61
CA ALA A 40 1.70 -7.40 -1.28
C ALA A 40 2.02 -8.09 0.05
N ILE A 41 3.29 -8.48 0.24
CA ILE A 41 3.77 -9.09 1.49
C ILE A 41 3.59 -8.12 2.65
N ALA A 42 3.96 -6.85 2.46
CA ALA A 42 3.77 -5.82 3.47
C ALA A 42 2.28 -5.63 3.82
N ASN A 43 1.42 -5.60 2.82
CA ASN A 43 -0.02 -5.49 3.02
C ASN A 43 -0.58 -6.66 3.84
N GLU A 44 -0.26 -7.90 3.44
CA GLU A 44 -0.70 -9.12 4.14
C GLU A 44 -0.20 -9.15 5.60
N THR A 45 1.07 -8.79 5.81
CA THR A 45 1.69 -8.77 7.14
C THR A 45 0.98 -7.77 8.06
N ILE A 46 0.80 -6.53 7.60
CA ILE A 46 0.20 -5.48 8.42
C ILE A 46 -1.31 -5.71 8.60
N SER A 47 -2.02 -6.15 7.57
CA SER A 47 -3.45 -6.42 7.67
C SER A 47 -3.72 -7.56 8.65
N ALA A 48 -2.93 -8.64 8.62
CA ALA A 48 -3.07 -9.76 9.56
C ALA A 48 -2.79 -9.32 11.01
N ASP A 49 -1.80 -8.45 11.23
CA ASP A 49 -1.45 -8.03 12.59
C ASP A 49 -2.50 -7.13 13.25
N ILE A 50 -3.40 -6.50 12.49
CA ILE A 50 -4.56 -5.76 13.05
C ILE A 50 -5.38 -6.66 13.97
N TYR A 51 -5.71 -7.87 13.52
CA TYR A 51 -6.42 -8.84 14.36
C TYR A 51 -5.48 -9.47 15.39
N ALA A 52 -4.28 -9.87 14.98
CA ALA A 52 -3.35 -10.58 15.86
C ALA A 52 -2.93 -9.73 17.07
N SER A 53 -2.75 -8.42 16.91
CA SER A 53 -2.46 -7.49 18.01
C SER A 53 -3.60 -7.40 19.02
N CYS A 54 -4.85 -7.34 18.56
CA CYS A 54 -6.01 -7.39 19.45
C CYS A 54 -6.05 -8.74 20.20
N ALA A 55 -5.88 -9.85 19.49
CA ALA A 55 -5.92 -11.18 20.07
C ALA A 55 -4.80 -11.38 21.12
N ARG A 56 -3.57 -10.93 20.83
CA ARG A 56 -2.47 -10.91 21.81
C ARG A 56 -2.79 -10.03 23.01
N SER A 57 -3.36 -8.85 22.79
CA SER A 57 -3.79 -7.95 23.87
C SER A 57 -4.75 -8.62 24.85
N ALA A 58 -5.66 -9.46 24.34
CA ALA A 58 -6.57 -10.21 25.20
C ALA A 58 -5.88 -11.29 26.06
N THR A 59 -4.68 -11.75 25.68
CA THR A 59 -3.89 -12.71 26.48
C THR A 59 -3.09 -12.07 27.61
N TRP A 60 -2.93 -10.75 27.58
CA TRP A 60 -2.21 -9.99 28.62
C TRP A 60 -3.09 -9.67 29.84
N GLU A 61 -4.35 -10.09 29.88
CA GLU A 61 -5.14 -10.01 31.12
C GLU A 61 -4.52 -10.88 32.21
N ALA A 62 -4.23 -10.31 33.38
CA ALA A 62 -3.55 -11.01 34.47
C ALA A 62 -4.33 -12.26 34.91
N LEU A 63 -3.76 -13.44 34.69
CA LEU A 63 -4.39 -14.73 34.99
C LEU A 63 -4.36 -14.95 36.50
N GLY A 64 -5.42 -14.52 37.20
CA GLY A 64 -5.54 -14.71 38.64
C GLY A 64 -6.97 -14.80 39.17
N THR A 65 -7.95 -14.31 38.41
CA THR A 65 -9.34 -14.24 38.87
C THR A 65 -10.33 -14.75 37.82
N GLN A 66 -11.55 -15.11 38.25
CA GLN A 66 -12.65 -15.39 37.32
C GLN A 66 -12.97 -14.17 36.46
N GLN A 67 -12.87 -12.96 37.01
CA GLN A 67 -13.09 -11.72 36.28
C GLN A 67 -12.08 -11.53 35.16
N SER A 68 -10.79 -11.78 35.40
CA SER A 68 -9.76 -11.68 34.36
C SER A 68 -10.02 -12.63 33.18
N ARG A 69 -10.51 -13.85 33.47
CA ARG A 69 -10.89 -14.81 32.42
C ARG A 69 -12.09 -14.34 31.60
N ILE A 70 -13.07 -13.72 32.26
CA ILE A 70 -14.23 -13.12 31.58
C ILE A 70 -13.77 -11.95 30.71
N ASN A 71 -12.96 -11.03 31.25
CA ASN A 71 -12.41 -9.90 30.50
C ASN A 71 -11.61 -10.34 29.27
N SER A 72 -10.76 -11.38 29.42
CA SER A 72 -9.98 -11.94 28.30
C SER A 72 -10.89 -12.44 27.18
N LYS A 73 -11.95 -13.17 27.56
CA LYS A 73 -12.94 -13.69 26.61
C LYS A 73 -13.70 -12.56 25.93
N ASP A 74 -14.21 -11.60 26.70
CA ASP A 74 -14.95 -10.46 26.17
C ASP A 74 -14.09 -9.61 25.21
N ARG A 75 -12.78 -9.48 25.47
CA ARG A 75 -11.84 -8.85 24.53
C ARG A 75 -11.64 -9.68 23.27
N LEU A 76 -11.44 -11.00 23.37
CA LEU A 76 -11.34 -11.86 22.19
C LEU A 76 -12.61 -11.80 21.33
N ASP A 77 -13.79 -11.82 21.95
CA ASP A 77 -15.07 -11.69 21.26
C ASP A 77 -15.14 -10.34 20.50
N LYS A 78 -14.65 -9.24 21.10
CA LYS A 78 -14.50 -7.94 20.40
C LYS A 78 -13.45 -7.98 19.28
N CYS A 79 -12.37 -8.72 19.45
CA CYS A 79 -11.38 -8.93 18.39
C CYS A 79 -12.01 -9.61 17.18
N ASP A 80 -12.83 -10.63 17.40
CA ASP A 80 -13.53 -11.35 16.34
C ASP A 80 -14.63 -10.50 15.68
N GLU A 81 -15.36 -9.68 16.46
CA GLU A 81 -16.45 -8.85 15.94
C GLU A 81 -15.94 -7.64 15.13
N ILE A 82 -14.89 -6.97 15.60
CA ILE A 82 -14.45 -5.68 15.05
C ILE A 82 -13.16 -5.83 14.23
N TYR A 83 -12.15 -6.48 14.80
CA TYR A 83 -10.80 -6.44 14.26
C TYR A 83 -10.51 -7.52 13.22
N LEU A 84 -11.18 -8.67 13.29
CA LEU A 84 -11.10 -9.69 12.25
C LEU A 84 -11.67 -9.18 10.91
N PRO A 85 -12.86 -8.55 10.86
CA PRO A 85 -13.32 -7.88 9.64
C PRO A 85 -12.39 -6.76 9.18
N ASN A 86 -11.89 -5.92 10.11
CA ASN A 86 -10.97 -4.83 9.75
C ASN A 86 -9.66 -5.33 9.15
N SER A 87 -9.12 -6.44 9.67
CA SER A 87 -7.95 -7.12 9.12
C SER A 87 -8.20 -7.52 7.65
N GLN A 88 -9.27 -8.26 7.39
CA GLN A 88 -9.63 -8.72 6.04
C GLN A 88 -9.89 -7.54 5.08
N ASN A 89 -10.62 -6.53 5.54
CA ASN A 89 -10.97 -5.39 4.70
C ASN A 89 -9.74 -4.50 4.43
N THR A 90 -8.80 -4.40 5.37
CA THR A 90 -7.52 -3.68 5.17
C THR A 90 -6.67 -4.38 4.12
N GLU A 91 -6.61 -5.71 4.15
CA GLU A 91 -5.91 -6.50 3.14
C GLU A 91 -6.50 -6.24 1.75
N ILE A 92 -7.83 -6.29 1.63
CA ILE A 92 -8.53 -6.00 0.37
C ILE A 92 -8.24 -4.56 -0.09
N ALA A 93 -8.25 -3.59 0.82
CA ALA A 93 -7.94 -2.21 0.49
C ALA A 93 -6.50 -2.06 -0.02
N GLY A 94 -5.49 -2.52 0.71
CA GLY A 94 -4.12 -2.43 0.25
C GLY A 94 -3.86 -3.18 -1.07
N SER A 95 -4.64 -4.23 -1.36
CA SER A 95 -4.56 -4.94 -2.65
C SER A 95 -4.85 -4.04 -3.86
N VAL A 96 -5.62 -2.95 -3.69
CA VAL A 96 -5.88 -1.97 -4.76
C VAL A 96 -4.58 -1.31 -5.21
N LEU A 97 -3.73 -0.90 -4.27
CA LEU A 97 -2.43 -0.28 -4.57
C LEU A 97 -1.42 -1.30 -5.09
N VAL A 98 -1.42 -2.53 -4.53
CA VAL A 98 -0.61 -3.65 -5.04
C VAL A 98 -0.91 -3.89 -6.51
N ASN A 99 -2.19 -4.04 -6.85
CA ASN A 99 -2.66 -4.29 -8.19
C ASN A 99 -2.37 -3.12 -9.13
N TYR A 100 -2.48 -1.88 -8.63
CA TYR A 100 -2.11 -0.69 -9.37
C TYR A 100 -0.62 -0.68 -9.76
N VAL A 101 0.29 -0.91 -8.80
CA VAL A 101 1.74 -0.96 -9.04
C VAL A 101 2.09 -2.06 -10.03
N ALA A 102 1.49 -3.25 -9.86
CA ALA A 102 1.68 -4.38 -10.77
C ALA A 102 1.23 -4.03 -12.21
N ALA A 103 0.02 -3.48 -12.36
CA ALA A 103 -0.55 -3.13 -13.66
C ALA A 103 0.32 -2.10 -14.41
N VAL A 104 0.80 -1.07 -13.72
CA VAL A 104 1.69 -0.06 -14.31
C VAL A 104 3.05 -0.66 -14.71
N GLY A 105 3.62 -1.55 -13.89
CA GLY A 105 4.86 -2.25 -14.22
C GLY A 105 4.73 -3.18 -15.44
N ASN A 106 3.63 -3.94 -15.51
CA ASN A 106 3.35 -4.86 -16.62
C ASN A 106 3.17 -4.13 -17.94
N LEU A 107 2.38 -3.05 -17.97
CA LEU A 107 2.21 -2.21 -19.16
C LEU A 107 3.53 -1.65 -19.69
N ALA A 108 4.44 -1.31 -18.79
CA ALA A 108 5.71 -0.73 -19.17
C ALA A 108 6.71 -1.78 -19.70
N THR A 109 6.42 -3.08 -19.58
CA THR A 109 7.31 -4.18 -19.99
C THR A 109 6.80 -5.07 -21.12
N GLU A 110 5.60 -4.81 -21.67
CA GLU A 110 4.94 -5.61 -22.73
C GLU A 110 4.71 -7.11 -22.38
N ASN A 111 4.92 -7.52 -21.13
CA ASN A 111 4.67 -8.87 -20.67
C ASN A 111 3.24 -9.01 -20.16
N ASP A 112 2.42 -9.71 -20.94
CA ASP A 112 1.04 -10.05 -20.62
C ASP A 112 0.99 -11.25 -19.66
N ASN A 113 1.44 -11.05 -18.42
CA ASN A 113 1.42 -12.08 -17.39
C ASN A 113 0.04 -12.13 -16.73
N GLY A 114 -1.00 -12.51 -17.49
CA GLY A 114 -2.24 -13.13 -17.01
C GLY A 114 -2.92 -12.52 -15.77
N PHE A 115 -2.89 -11.21 -15.61
CA PHE A 115 -3.47 -10.56 -14.44
C PHE A 115 -4.99 -10.48 -14.59
N THR A 116 -5.73 -11.11 -13.66
CA THR A 116 -7.20 -11.09 -13.62
C THR A 116 -7.66 -10.40 -12.32
N PRO A 117 -8.09 -9.12 -12.36
CA PRO A 117 -8.48 -8.41 -11.15
C PRO A 117 -9.77 -8.98 -10.55
N GLN A 118 -9.79 -9.24 -9.23
CA GLN A 118 -11.00 -9.66 -8.50
C GLN A 118 -11.80 -8.44 -8.02
N LEU A 119 -12.28 -7.63 -8.96
CA LEU A 119 -12.92 -6.31 -8.70
C LEU A 119 -14.12 -6.34 -7.77
N ASN A 120 -14.91 -7.41 -7.82
CA ASN A 120 -16.10 -7.56 -6.99
C ASN A 120 -15.75 -7.59 -5.50
N LYS A 121 -14.58 -8.12 -5.14
CA LYS A 121 -14.12 -8.14 -3.75
C LYS A 121 -13.61 -6.78 -3.28
N ILE A 122 -13.07 -5.96 -4.19
CA ILE A 122 -12.55 -4.62 -3.87
C ILE A 122 -13.69 -3.69 -3.45
N SER A 123 -14.78 -3.63 -4.23
CA SER A 123 -15.92 -2.77 -3.89
C SER A 123 -16.57 -3.17 -2.56
N ASP A 124 -16.72 -4.47 -2.30
CA ASP A 124 -17.34 -4.99 -1.08
C ASP A 124 -16.45 -4.81 0.17
N GLY A 125 -15.13 -4.99 0.04
CA GLY A 125 -14.19 -4.79 1.15
C GLY A 125 -14.01 -3.32 1.54
N LEU A 126 -13.97 -2.41 0.56
CA LEU A 126 -13.93 -0.97 0.82
C LEU A 126 -15.24 -0.45 1.44
N GLY A 127 -16.37 -1.10 1.14
CA GLY A 127 -17.68 -0.85 1.74
C GLY A 127 -17.74 -1.03 3.26
N LYS A 128 -16.80 -1.79 3.82
CA LYS A 128 -16.82 -2.25 5.22
C LYS A 128 -15.69 -1.70 6.09
N LEU A 129 -14.74 -0.96 5.51
CA LEU A 129 -13.82 -0.13 6.29
C LEU A 129 -14.49 1.19 6.66
N ASP A 130 -14.18 1.70 7.86
CA ASP A 130 -14.51 3.07 8.28
C ASP A 130 -13.56 4.08 7.60
N ILE A 131 -13.61 4.09 6.27
CA ILE A 131 -12.93 5.05 5.40
C ILE A 131 -13.98 5.96 4.78
N ASP A 132 -13.60 7.21 4.52
CA ASP A 132 -14.44 8.19 3.86
C ASP A 132 -15.04 7.61 2.54
N GLU A 133 -16.36 7.73 2.36
CA GLU A 133 -17.13 7.22 1.21
C GLU A 133 -16.54 7.68 -0.13
N ASN A 134 -15.94 8.84 -0.07
CA ASN A 134 -15.32 9.58 -1.13
C ASN A 134 -13.95 8.96 -1.53
N ALA A 135 -13.23 8.34 -0.59
CA ALA A 135 -12.06 7.50 -0.87
C ALA A 135 -12.43 6.08 -1.29
N ARG A 136 -13.52 5.52 -0.76
CA ARG A 136 -14.11 4.27 -1.27
C ARG A 136 -14.43 4.39 -2.76
N THR A 137 -15.08 5.48 -3.15
CA THR A 137 -15.35 5.81 -4.57
C THR A 137 -14.04 5.94 -5.38
N ALA A 138 -12.99 6.50 -4.80
CA ALA A 138 -11.67 6.60 -5.45
C ALA A 138 -11.05 5.21 -5.68
N GLY A 139 -11.11 4.31 -4.69
CA GLY A 139 -10.66 2.92 -4.81
C GLY A 139 -11.37 2.15 -5.93
N VAL A 140 -12.69 2.31 -6.05
CA VAL A 140 -13.47 1.72 -7.16
C VAL A 140 -13.00 2.26 -8.51
N LYS A 141 -12.75 3.58 -8.61
CA LYS A 141 -12.23 4.18 -9.87
C LYS A 141 -10.84 3.68 -10.23
N ILE A 142 -9.97 3.42 -9.26
CA ILE A 142 -8.64 2.81 -9.48
C ILE A 142 -8.81 1.36 -9.97
N ALA A 143 -9.72 0.60 -9.37
CA ALA A 143 -10.00 -0.77 -9.77
C ALA A 143 -10.60 -0.86 -11.19
N ASP A 144 -11.58 0.00 -11.51
CA ASP A 144 -12.14 0.14 -12.87
C ASP A 144 -11.04 0.54 -13.86
N PHE A 145 -10.12 1.42 -13.45
CA PHE A 145 -8.96 1.80 -14.24
C PHE A 145 -8.08 0.60 -14.59
N ILE A 146 -7.66 -0.19 -13.59
CA ILE A 146 -6.85 -1.40 -13.76
C ILE A 146 -7.56 -2.36 -14.73
N THR A 147 -8.87 -2.55 -14.56
CA THR A 147 -9.67 -3.45 -15.40
C THR A 147 -9.70 -3.03 -16.85
N ASN A 148 -10.03 -1.77 -17.12
CA ASN A 148 -10.08 -1.26 -18.49
C ASN A 148 -8.71 -1.35 -19.16
N LEU A 149 -7.64 -1.22 -18.38
CA LEU A 149 -6.26 -1.31 -18.81
C LEU A 149 -5.82 -2.74 -19.17
N LEU A 150 -6.46 -3.77 -18.61
CA LEU A 150 -6.12 -5.17 -18.88
C LEU A 150 -7.03 -5.83 -19.92
N VAL A 151 -8.30 -5.41 -19.96
CA VAL A 151 -9.33 -6.03 -20.80
C VAL A 151 -9.43 -5.40 -22.18
N THR A 152 -8.97 -4.14 -22.34
CA THR A 152 -8.88 -3.50 -23.66
C THR A 152 -7.44 -3.57 -24.15
N ASP A 153 -7.21 -3.58 -25.48
CA ASP A 153 -5.87 -3.60 -26.14
C ASP A 153 -5.01 -2.38 -25.76
N PHE A 154 -4.66 -2.30 -24.48
CA PHE A 154 -4.15 -1.10 -23.85
C PHE A 154 -2.65 -1.08 -24.02
N ARG A 155 -2.23 -0.58 -25.17
CA ARG A 155 -0.82 -0.38 -25.48
C ARG A 155 -0.23 0.73 -24.61
N ARG A 156 1.10 0.77 -24.53
CA ARG A 156 1.94 1.79 -23.87
C ARG A 156 1.46 3.24 -24.10
N ASP A 157 0.87 3.51 -25.26
CA ASP A 157 0.32 4.82 -25.66
C ASP A 157 -0.72 5.36 -24.65
N ASN A 158 -1.50 4.49 -24.00
CA ASN A 158 -2.51 4.94 -23.05
C ASN A 158 -2.00 5.02 -21.59
N LEU A 159 -0.76 4.60 -21.27
CA LEU A 159 -0.18 4.70 -19.92
C LEU A 159 -0.05 6.15 -19.44
N LYS A 160 0.24 7.05 -20.39
CA LYS A 160 0.30 8.49 -20.12
C LYS A 160 -1.06 9.02 -19.65
N VAL A 161 -2.11 8.64 -20.37
CA VAL A 161 -3.50 9.02 -20.09
C VAL A 161 -3.94 8.48 -18.75
N ALA A 162 -3.71 7.19 -18.53
CA ALA A 162 -3.95 6.46 -17.32
C ALA A 162 -3.45 7.17 -16.06
N ILE A 163 -2.15 7.47 -16.03
CA ILE A 163 -1.50 8.10 -14.88
C ILE A 163 -2.06 9.50 -14.63
N VAL A 164 -2.27 10.27 -15.70
CA VAL A 164 -2.81 11.63 -15.59
C VAL A 164 -4.24 11.64 -15.07
N CYS A 165 -5.09 10.72 -15.53
CA CYS A 165 -6.51 10.67 -15.18
C CYS A 165 -6.79 10.11 -13.78
N THR A 166 -5.90 9.29 -13.22
CA THR A 166 -6.13 8.59 -11.94
C THR A 166 -5.44 9.25 -10.74
N ASP A 167 -4.63 10.29 -10.95
CA ASP A 167 -3.82 10.91 -9.89
C ASP A 167 -4.67 11.35 -8.69
N GLN A 168 -5.76 12.09 -8.91
CA GLN A 168 -6.62 12.53 -7.80
C GLN A 168 -7.21 11.36 -7.01
N ASP A 169 -7.61 10.28 -7.69
CA ASP A 169 -8.17 9.10 -7.04
C ASP A 169 -7.08 8.38 -6.23
N ILE A 170 -5.87 8.20 -6.79
CA ILE A 170 -4.71 7.60 -6.12
C ILE A 170 -4.29 8.41 -4.89
N GLN A 171 -4.22 9.74 -5.00
CA GLN A 171 -3.87 10.60 -3.87
C GLN A 171 -4.86 10.43 -2.73
N LYS A 172 -6.16 10.57 -3.03
CA LYS A 172 -7.21 10.50 -2.03
C LYS A 172 -7.26 9.13 -1.36
N TYR A 173 -7.23 8.08 -2.17
CA TYR A 173 -7.26 6.70 -1.70
C TYR A 173 -6.08 6.38 -0.79
N SER A 174 -4.87 6.75 -1.22
CA SER A 174 -3.65 6.45 -0.47
C SER A 174 -3.59 7.24 0.84
N THR A 175 -4.03 8.50 0.86
CA THR A 175 -4.11 9.29 2.09
C THR A 175 -5.00 8.62 3.12
N GLU A 176 -6.28 8.37 2.79
CA GLU A 176 -7.23 7.79 3.75
C GLU A 176 -6.82 6.39 4.22
N LEU A 177 -6.32 5.53 3.32
CA LEU A 177 -5.83 4.21 3.71
C LEU A 177 -4.62 4.33 4.65
N SER A 178 -3.67 5.21 4.34
CA SER A 178 -2.49 5.42 5.18
C SER A 178 -2.86 6.01 6.55
N ASP A 179 -3.84 6.91 6.60
CA ASP A 179 -4.30 7.56 7.83
C ASP A 179 -5.08 6.59 8.70
N PHE A 180 -5.90 5.72 8.11
CA PHE A 180 -6.57 4.63 8.82
C PHE A 180 -5.54 3.67 9.47
N ILE A 181 -4.55 3.19 8.72
CA ILE A 181 -3.51 2.29 9.25
C ILE A 181 -2.70 3.00 10.34
N GLU A 182 -2.33 4.27 10.13
CA GLU A 182 -1.55 5.03 11.10
C GLU A 182 -2.33 5.27 12.40
N SER A 183 -3.61 5.64 12.30
CA SER A 183 -4.45 5.97 13.45
C SER A 183 -4.97 4.73 14.19
N SER A 184 -5.66 3.83 13.48
CA SER A 184 -6.34 2.68 14.08
C SER A 184 -5.37 1.57 14.47
N TYR A 185 -4.36 1.28 13.67
CA TYR A 185 -3.40 0.21 13.96
C TYR A 185 -2.18 0.72 14.72
N VAL A 186 -1.38 1.60 14.11
CA VAL A 186 -0.07 1.99 14.66
C VAL A 186 -0.23 2.79 15.97
N LYS A 187 -1.14 3.77 16.00
CA LYS A 187 -1.31 4.68 17.15
C LYS A 187 -2.36 4.22 18.17
N SER A 188 -3.30 3.34 17.79
CA SER A 188 -4.31 2.83 18.72
C SER A 188 -4.00 1.41 19.16
N LEU A 189 -4.22 0.41 18.30
CA LEU A 189 -4.11 -1.01 18.67
C LEU A 189 -2.76 -1.37 19.28
N LEU A 190 -1.65 -1.02 18.64
CA LEU A 190 -0.32 -1.35 19.16
C LEU A 190 0.01 -0.60 20.46
N ASN A 191 -0.59 0.57 20.71
CA ASN A 191 -0.45 1.27 22.00
C ASN A 191 -1.31 0.61 23.09
N GLU A 192 -2.48 0.08 22.73
CA GLU A 192 -3.30 -0.72 23.63
C GLU A 192 -2.56 -2.02 24.01
N GLU A 193 -1.91 -2.69 23.06
CA GLU A 193 -1.09 -3.88 23.33
C GLU A 193 0.03 -3.58 24.34
N ILE A 194 0.77 -2.47 24.16
CA ILE A 194 1.79 -2.00 25.12
C ILE A 194 1.17 -1.75 26.49
N THR A 195 0.02 -1.08 26.54
CA THR A 195 -0.68 -0.78 27.81
C THR A 195 -1.06 -2.08 28.53
N GLN A 196 -1.59 -3.07 27.80
CA GLN A 196 -1.97 -4.35 28.39
C GLN A 196 -0.76 -5.16 28.87
N ILE A 197 0.37 -5.14 28.15
CA ILE A 197 1.63 -5.72 28.62
C ILE A 197 2.06 -5.06 29.94
N HIS A 198 2.06 -3.73 29.99
CA HIS A 198 2.45 -2.98 31.18
C HIS A 198 1.55 -3.31 32.38
N GLU A 199 0.24 -3.37 32.17
CA GLU A 199 -0.74 -3.74 33.21
C GLU A 199 -0.51 -5.17 33.71
N ASN A 200 -0.22 -6.12 32.82
CA ASN A 200 0.06 -7.52 33.16
C ASN A 200 1.29 -7.65 34.07
N TYR A 201 2.44 -7.16 33.60
CA TYR A 201 3.69 -7.26 34.35
C TYR A 201 3.64 -6.40 35.61
N GLY A 202 3.00 -5.22 35.54
CA GLY A 202 2.78 -4.35 36.69
C GLY A 202 2.03 -5.04 37.84
N PHE A 203 1.05 -5.89 37.53
CA PHE A 203 0.37 -6.72 38.53
C PHE A 203 1.34 -7.68 39.23
N TYR A 204 2.11 -8.47 38.47
CA TYR A 204 3.04 -9.45 39.04
C TYR A 204 4.22 -8.80 39.78
N ILE A 205 4.75 -7.68 39.26
CA ILE A 205 5.79 -6.89 39.92
C ILE A 205 5.26 -6.32 41.24
N SER A 206 4.02 -5.82 41.27
CA SER A 206 3.38 -5.34 42.50
C SER A 206 3.28 -6.44 43.56
N GLU A 207 2.90 -7.66 43.18
CA GLU A 207 2.86 -8.82 44.09
C GLU A 207 4.25 -9.15 44.68
N VAL A 208 5.31 -9.05 43.88
CA VAL A 208 6.70 -9.22 44.34
C VAL A 208 7.10 -8.09 45.29
N ASN A 209 6.78 -6.84 44.95
CA ASN A 209 7.10 -5.66 45.77
C ASN A 209 6.42 -5.70 47.15
N ILE A 210 5.16 -6.15 47.21
CA ILE A 210 4.44 -6.35 48.49
C ILE A 210 5.16 -7.36 49.37
N ARG A 211 5.72 -8.44 48.80
CA ARG A 211 6.48 -9.45 49.55
C ARG A 211 7.84 -8.91 50.01
N LEU A 212 8.55 -8.20 49.14
CA LEU A 212 9.80 -7.53 49.49
C LEU A 212 9.65 -6.56 50.67
N LEU A 213 8.58 -5.74 50.67
CA LEU A 213 8.27 -4.81 51.76
C LEU A 213 7.98 -5.51 53.10
N LYS A 214 7.42 -6.72 53.08
CA LYS A 214 7.19 -7.51 54.30
C LYS A 214 8.50 -8.07 54.87
N LEU A 215 9.47 -8.38 54.00
CA LEU A 215 10.77 -8.95 54.39
C LEU A 215 11.78 -7.89 54.82
N SER A 216 11.67 -6.65 54.35
CA SER A 216 12.61 -5.56 54.71
C SER A 216 12.62 -5.22 56.20
N ASN A 217 11.65 -5.72 56.97
CA ASN A 217 11.52 -5.52 58.42
C ASN A 217 11.97 -6.73 59.26
N LEU A 218 12.53 -7.77 58.64
CA LEU A 218 12.96 -9.01 59.30
C LEU A 218 14.42 -9.32 58.93
N GLU A 219 15.34 -9.19 59.90
CA GLU A 219 16.80 -9.36 59.69
C GLU A 219 17.21 -10.77 59.19
N ASP A 220 16.36 -11.79 59.32
CA ASP A 220 16.72 -13.19 59.11
C ASP A 220 16.41 -13.78 57.72
N ASN A 221 15.83 -13.02 56.77
CA ASN A 221 15.36 -13.56 55.48
C ASN A 221 16.15 -13.09 54.24
N LEU A 222 17.47 -12.98 54.34
CA LEU A 222 18.35 -12.51 53.24
C LEU A 222 18.23 -13.35 51.94
N GLN A 223 18.06 -14.68 52.05
CA GLN A 223 17.93 -15.56 50.89
C GLN A 223 16.60 -15.32 50.14
N ASP A 224 15.50 -15.20 50.87
CA ASP A 224 14.18 -14.92 50.29
C ASP A 224 14.12 -13.52 49.67
N PHE A 225 14.76 -12.54 50.31
CA PHE A 225 14.91 -11.19 49.78
C PHE A 225 15.65 -11.21 48.44
N SER A 226 16.83 -11.85 48.37
CA SER A 226 17.62 -11.93 47.13
C SER A 226 16.88 -12.63 45.99
N THR A 227 16.09 -13.67 46.32
CA THR A 227 15.29 -14.43 45.36
C THR A 227 14.18 -13.56 44.77
N LEU A 228 13.46 -12.83 45.62
CA LEU A 228 12.39 -11.92 45.16
C LEU A 228 12.94 -10.75 44.36
N GLN A 229 14.11 -10.22 44.72
CA GLN A 229 14.76 -9.15 43.95
C GLN A 229 15.20 -9.63 42.55
N ALA A 230 15.72 -10.86 42.46
CA ALA A 230 16.03 -11.49 41.18
C ALA A 230 14.75 -11.71 40.35
N GLN A 231 13.66 -12.15 40.98
CA GLN A 231 12.36 -12.32 40.32
C GLN A 231 11.82 -10.98 39.79
N GLN A 232 11.89 -9.90 40.56
CA GLN A 232 11.48 -8.57 40.10
C GLN A 232 12.28 -8.15 38.86
N THR A 233 13.61 -8.28 38.91
CA THR A 233 14.51 -7.92 37.81
C THR A 233 14.19 -8.71 36.54
N LEU A 234 13.85 -9.99 36.68
CA LEU A 234 13.44 -10.85 35.58
C LEU A 234 12.13 -10.35 34.95
N LEU A 235 11.09 -10.10 35.76
CA LEU A 235 9.80 -9.61 35.28
C LEU A 235 9.93 -8.27 34.53
N GLU A 236 10.73 -7.33 35.05
CA GLU A 236 10.99 -6.06 34.37
C GLU A 236 11.75 -6.23 33.05
N ALA A 237 12.64 -7.23 32.96
CA ALA A 237 13.35 -7.53 31.72
C ALA A 237 12.43 -8.19 30.67
N GLU A 238 11.56 -9.10 31.11
CA GLU A 238 10.55 -9.75 30.26
C GLU A 238 9.52 -8.73 29.74
N GLU A 239 9.03 -7.84 30.59
CA GLU A 239 8.14 -6.74 30.20
C GLU A 239 8.77 -5.89 29.07
N ARG A 240 10.01 -5.43 29.28
CA ARG A 240 10.73 -4.64 28.27
C ARG A 240 10.92 -5.40 26.96
N ALA A 241 11.18 -6.70 27.04
CA ALA A 241 11.34 -7.53 25.85
C ALA A 241 10.04 -7.64 25.07
N GLU A 242 8.89 -7.84 25.73
CA GLU A 242 7.58 -7.88 25.06
C GLU A 242 7.18 -6.53 24.47
N ILE A 243 7.38 -5.42 25.21
CA ILE A 243 7.15 -4.06 24.68
C ILE A 243 8.03 -3.79 23.45
N THR A 244 9.28 -4.23 23.45
CA THR A 244 10.20 -4.05 22.31
C THR A 244 9.67 -4.73 21.04
N LYS A 245 9.06 -5.92 21.17
CA LYS A 245 8.42 -6.58 20.01
C LYS A 245 7.27 -5.75 19.44
N VAL A 246 6.46 -5.13 20.29
CA VAL A 246 5.37 -4.25 19.84
C VAL A 246 5.92 -2.97 19.20
N ILE A 247 7.00 -2.40 19.73
CA ILE A 247 7.70 -1.26 19.13
C ILE A 247 8.19 -1.60 17.72
N GLU A 248 8.74 -2.79 17.50
CA GLU A 248 9.16 -3.21 16.15
C GLU A 248 7.95 -3.30 15.20
N ARG A 249 6.83 -3.88 15.63
CA ARG A 249 5.59 -3.89 14.83
C ARG A 249 5.06 -2.49 14.51
N LYS A 250 5.21 -1.52 15.44
CA LYS A 250 4.85 -0.11 15.17
C LYS A 250 5.74 0.48 14.08
N LYS A 251 7.03 0.11 14.08
CA LYS A 251 8.02 0.51 13.08
C LYS A 251 7.63 -0.05 11.72
N GLN A 252 7.36 -1.36 11.64
CA GLN A 252 6.84 -2.05 10.44
C GLN A 252 5.55 -1.39 9.91
N GLY A 253 4.57 -1.13 10.77
CA GLY A 253 3.33 -0.46 10.38
C GLY A 253 3.56 0.96 9.85
N SER A 254 4.48 1.70 10.47
CA SER A 254 4.87 3.05 10.01
C SER A 254 5.60 3.01 8.66
N ALA A 255 6.44 2.01 8.44
CA ALA A 255 7.11 1.78 7.16
C ALA A 255 6.09 1.49 6.05
N TYR A 256 5.05 0.70 6.33
CA TYR A 256 3.98 0.43 5.37
C TYR A 256 3.18 1.70 5.02
N VAL A 257 2.81 2.51 6.02
CA VAL A 257 2.18 3.83 5.84
C VAL A 257 3.05 4.73 4.94
N ALA A 258 4.36 4.76 5.19
CA ALA A 258 5.31 5.53 4.39
C ALA A 258 5.43 5.01 2.95
N ALA A 259 5.34 3.69 2.73
CA ALA A 259 5.35 3.07 1.41
C ALA A 259 4.09 3.44 0.60
N ILE A 260 2.90 3.40 1.22
CA ILE A 260 1.65 3.84 0.60
C ILE A 260 1.74 5.30 0.16
N ARG A 261 2.15 6.20 1.07
CA ARG A 261 2.30 7.63 0.76
C ARG A 261 3.34 7.87 -0.34
N SER A 262 4.46 7.14 -0.31
CA SER A 262 5.50 7.24 -1.34
C SER A 262 5.02 6.76 -2.71
N THR A 263 4.15 5.75 -2.76
CA THR A 263 3.51 5.28 -4.00
C THR A 263 2.65 6.38 -4.63
N ALA A 264 1.85 7.07 -3.80
CA ALA A 264 1.04 8.19 -4.26
C ALA A 264 1.89 9.40 -4.71
N GLU A 265 2.94 9.74 -3.97
CA GLU A 265 3.90 10.78 -4.37
C GLU A 265 4.57 10.48 -5.71
N PHE A 266 4.99 9.22 -5.90
CA PHE A 266 5.58 8.76 -7.16
C PHE A 266 4.58 8.89 -8.32
N HIS A 267 3.33 8.47 -8.11
CA HIS A 267 2.26 8.65 -9.10
C HIS A 267 2.11 10.12 -9.52
N ARG A 268 2.11 11.03 -8.53
CA ARG A 268 1.99 12.47 -8.76
C ARG A 268 3.16 13.02 -9.58
N LYS A 269 4.38 12.56 -9.28
CA LYS A 269 5.59 12.92 -10.05
C LYS A 269 5.45 12.47 -11.50
N LEU A 270 5.00 11.23 -11.76
CA LEU A 270 4.75 10.76 -13.12
C LEU A 270 3.68 11.59 -13.83
N LYS A 271 2.57 11.91 -13.13
CA LYS A 271 1.52 12.78 -13.67
C LYS A 271 2.06 14.15 -14.04
N ARG A 272 2.94 14.76 -13.23
CA ARG A 272 3.56 16.06 -13.58
C ARG A 272 4.41 15.96 -14.83
N ILE A 273 5.24 14.93 -14.96
CA ILE A 273 6.03 14.67 -16.18
C ILE A 273 5.11 14.57 -17.41
N PHE A 274 4.04 13.79 -17.31
CA PHE A 274 3.13 13.51 -18.43
C PHE A 274 2.12 14.63 -18.73
N ASN A 275 1.83 15.49 -17.75
CA ASN A 275 0.94 16.64 -17.90
C ASN A 275 1.71 17.97 -18.03
N LYS A 276 3.00 17.93 -18.39
CA LYS A 276 3.84 19.12 -18.58
C LYS A 276 3.80 20.07 -17.37
N ASP A 277 3.97 19.50 -16.19
CA ASP A 277 3.95 20.14 -14.87
C ASP A 277 2.65 20.85 -14.47
N ARG A 278 1.56 20.69 -15.24
CA ARG A 278 0.26 21.25 -14.88
C ARG A 278 -0.39 20.47 -13.74
N GLU A 279 -0.85 21.19 -12.73
CA GLU A 279 -1.55 20.63 -11.58
C GLU A 279 -3.00 20.27 -11.92
N GLU A 280 -3.66 21.04 -12.77
CA GLU A 280 -5.03 20.78 -13.21
C GLU A 280 -5.07 20.15 -14.61
N LEU A 281 -6.15 19.43 -14.88
CA LEU A 281 -6.50 18.93 -16.20
C LEU A 281 -7.27 20.01 -16.97
N SER A 282 -7.00 20.18 -18.25
CA SER A 282 -7.85 20.99 -19.14
C SER A 282 -9.20 20.32 -19.37
N SER A 283 -10.19 21.07 -19.83
CA SER A 283 -11.54 20.54 -20.13
C SER A 283 -11.51 19.35 -21.10
N ASP A 284 -10.64 19.41 -22.12
CA ASP A 284 -10.46 18.31 -23.08
C ASP A 284 -9.86 17.06 -22.43
N GLN A 285 -8.93 17.25 -21.49
CA GLN A 285 -8.33 16.16 -20.70
C GLN A 285 -9.38 15.52 -19.80
N ILE A 286 -10.21 16.33 -19.15
CA ILE A 286 -11.33 15.86 -18.32
C ILE A 286 -12.30 15.02 -19.15
N GLN A 287 -12.70 15.48 -20.34
CA GLN A 287 -13.57 14.70 -21.24
C GLN A 287 -12.95 13.35 -21.64
N LYS A 288 -11.65 13.32 -21.93
CA LYS A 288 -10.94 12.06 -22.24
C LYS A 288 -10.86 11.12 -21.04
N CYS A 289 -10.56 11.66 -19.85
CA CYS A 289 -10.61 10.89 -18.60
C CYS A 289 -12.02 10.34 -18.31
N ASN A 290 -13.08 11.08 -18.66
CA ASN A 290 -14.45 10.60 -18.51
C ASN A 290 -14.79 9.48 -19.50
N LYS A 291 -14.37 9.61 -20.77
CA LYS A 291 -14.49 8.54 -21.78
C LYS A 291 -13.74 7.26 -21.37
N TYR A 292 -12.64 7.42 -20.64
CA TYR A 292 -11.88 6.32 -20.06
C TYR A 292 -12.66 5.60 -18.95
N ARG A 293 -13.36 6.35 -18.10
CA ARG A 293 -14.15 5.86 -16.97
C ARG A 293 -15.51 5.29 -17.38
N SER A 294 -16.10 5.74 -18.49
CA SER A 294 -17.48 5.44 -18.89
C SER A 294 -17.69 4.24 -19.82
N LYS A 295 -16.65 3.47 -20.17
CA LYS A 295 -16.75 2.35 -21.14
C LYS A 295 -17.68 1.19 -20.74
N LYS A 296 -18.30 1.21 -19.56
CA LYS A 296 -19.33 0.24 -19.15
C LYS A 296 -20.68 0.41 -19.84
N GLU A 297 -20.98 1.53 -20.54
CA GLU A 297 -22.33 1.76 -21.10
C GLU A 297 -22.49 1.62 -22.61
N SER A 298 -21.45 1.35 -23.41
CA SER A 298 -21.65 1.09 -24.85
C SER A 298 -20.62 0.18 -25.49
N LEU A 299 -20.94 -1.12 -25.48
CA LEU A 299 -20.40 -2.10 -26.43
C LEU A 299 -21.01 -1.90 -27.83
N SER A 300 -20.85 -0.72 -28.43
CA SER A 300 -21.12 -0.51 -29.85
C SER A 300 -20.03 0.37 -30.47
N PHE A 301 -18.98 -0.27 -30.98
CA PHE A 301 -18.03 0.39 -31.87
C PHE A 301 -18.70 0.60 -33.23
N GLN A 302 -19.19 1.82 -33.48
CA GLN A 302 -19.24 2.33 -34.85
C GLN A 302 -17.97 3.12 -35.12
N ASN A 303 -17.23 2.64 -36.14
CA ASN A 303 -16.12 3.36 -36.77
C ASN A 303 -16.64 4.68 -37.33
N THR A 304 -16.35 5.78 -36.64
CA THR A 304 -16.34 7.11 -37.24
C THR A 304 -14.94 7.72 -37.11
N GLU A 305 -14.65 8.55 -38.09
CA GLU A 305 -13.34 8.90 -38.61
C GLU A 305 -12.33 9.40 -37.57
N LYS A 306 -11.06 9.05 -37.81
CA LYS A 306 -9.89 9.53 -37.06
C LYS A 306 -9.74 11.04 -37.23
N GLU A 307 -10.41 11.80 -36.38
CA GLU A 307 -10.06 13.21 -36.16
C GLU A 307 -8.76 13.26 -35.35
N TYR A 308 -7.77 13.99 -35.86
CA TYR A 308 -6.39 14.01 -35.37
C TYR A 308 -6.31 14.33 -33.87
N ASP A 309 -5.71 13.40 -33.12
CA ASP A 309 -5.68 13.35 -31.65
C ASP A 309 -4.69 14.38 -31.06
N VAL A 310 -5.20 15.48 -30.46
CA VAL A 310 -4.38 16.55 -29.87
C VAL A 310 -3.78 16.18 -28.50
N TRP A 311 -4.11 15.01 -27.94
CA TRP A 311 -3.31 14.43 -26.87
C TRP A 311 -2.28 13.52 -27.49
N ASN A 312 -1.05 14.02 -27.62
CA ASN A 312 0.06 13.15 -27.98
C ASN A 312 0.26 12.13 -26.85
N GLN A 313 -0.28 10.94 -27.08
CA GLN A 313 -0.26 9.77 -26.20
C GLN A 313 1.13 9.14 -26.15
N GLU A 314 1.95 9.41 -27.16
CA GLU A 314 3.32 8.92 -27.22
C GLU A 314 4.18 9.57 -26.13
N ILE A 315 4.86 8.73 -25.35
CA ILE A 315 5.81 9.17 -24.34
C ILE A 315 7.09 9.61 -25.05
N THR A 316 7.43 10.90 -24.96
CA THR A 316 8.64 11.44 -25.57
C THR A 316 9.89 10.90 -24.87
N THR A 317 11.04 10.92 -25.56
CA THR A 317 12.33 10.50 -24.97
C THR A 317 12.69 11.31 -23.71
N SER A 318 12.34 12.60 -23.67
CA SER A 318 12.56 13.46 -22.50
C SER A 318 11.69 13.03 -21.32
N GLU A 319 10.39 12.80 -21.55
CA GLU A 319 9.46 12.31 -20.53
C GLU A 319 9.89 10.94 -20.01
N LEU A 320 10.31 10.04 -20.91
CA LEU A 320 10.82 8.72 -20.54
C LEU A 320 12.08 8.79 -19.66
N LYS A 321 13.03 9.68 -20.00
CA LYS A 321 14.24 9.90 -19.19
C LYS A 321 13.90 10.42 -17.79
N GLN A 322 12.94 11.33 -17.69
CA GLN A 322 12.48 11.84 -16.39
C GLN A 322 11.72 10.78 -15.59
N ALA A 323 10.85 10.00 -16.25
CA ALA A 323 10.12 8.89 -15.65
C ALA A 323 11.08 7.87 -15.05
N LYS A 324 12.13 7.45 -15.77
CA LYS A 324 13.19 6.58 -15.24
C LYS A 324 13.83 7.11 -13.97
N LYS A 325 14.16 8.40 -13.96
CA LYS A 325 14.79 9.04 -12.80
C LYS A 325 13.88 8.95 -11.58
N VAL A 326 12.60 9.32 -11.72
CA VAL A 326 11.66 9.28 -10.60
C VAL A 326 11.30 7.86 -10.17
N THR A 327 11.30 6.88 -11.10
CA THR A 327 11.15 5.46 -10.77
C THR A 327 12.31 4.95 -9.95
N LYS A 328 13.55 5.29 -10.33
CA LYS A 328 14.73 4.93 -9.54
C LYS A 328 14.69 5.55 -8.14
N GLU A 329 14.41 6.85 -8.04
CA GLU A 329 14.24 7.53 -6.75
C GLU A 329 13.18 6.87 -5.87
N TYR A 330 12.06 6.44 -6.48
CA TYR A 330 11.01 5.72 -5.77
C TYR A 330 11.48 4.36 -5.26
N ILE A 331 12.10 3.54 -6.12
CA ILE A 331 12.65 2.22 -5.73
C ILE A 331 13.65 2.36 -4.59
N ASP A 332 14.59 3.30 -4.71
CA ASP A 332 15.62 3.57 -3.69
C ASP A 332 14.98 4.00 -2.34
N LYS A 333 13.82 4.68 -2.39
CA LYS A 333 13.08 5.13 -1.21
C LYS A 333 12.26 4.02 -0.55
N VAL A 334 11.56 3.18 -1.33
CA VAL A 334 10.60 2.20 -0.77
C VAL A 334 11.20 0.84 -0.47
N THR A 335 12.28 0.45 -1.15
CA THR A 335 12.94 -0.85 -0.89
C THR A 335 13.36 -1.01 0.57
N PRO A 336 14.02 -0.02 1.21
CA PRO A 336 14.36 -0.12 2.64
C PRO A 336 13.13 -0.23 3.55
N LEU A 337 12.01 0.40 3.19
CA LEU A 337 10.77 0.32 3.95
C LEU A 337 10.18 -1.09 3.91
N PHE A 338 10.28 -1.78 2.77
CA PHE A 338 9.81 -3.16 2.67
C PHE A 338 10.70 -4.15 3.42
N ASN A 339 12.02 -3.93 3.41
CA ASN A 339 12.94 -4.75 4.21
C ASN A 339 12.63 -4.65 5.70
N GLU A 340 12.29 -3.44 6.17
CA GLU A 340 11.90 -3.22 7.57
C GLU A 340 10.66 -3.99 7.99
N ILE A 341 9.79 -4.40 7.06
CA ILE A 341 8.55 -5.15 7.35
C ILE A 341 8.78 -6.67 7.30
N GLN A 342 9.82 -7.12 6.59
CA GLN A 342 10.13 -8.54 6.37
C GLN A 342 11.11 -9.12 7.39
N ASP A 343 11.79 -8.26 8.16
CA ASP A 343 12.60 -8.61 9.33
C ASP A 343 11.71 -8.77 10.58
#